data_AF-A0AA37LDR6-F1
#
_entry.id   AF-A0AA37LDR6-F1
#
_cell.length_a   1.000
_cell.length_b   1.000
_cell.length_c   1.000
_cell.angle_alpha   90.00
_cell.angle_beta   90.00
_cell.angle_gamma   90.00
#
_symmetry.space_group_name_H-M   'P 1'
#
loop_
_entity.id
_entity.type
_entity.pdbx_description
1 polymer ?
#
loop_
_entity_poly.entity_id
_entity_poly.type
_entity_poly.pdbx_seq_one_letter_code
_entity_poly.pdbx_strand_id
1 'polypeptide(L)'
;MAITPTQFAKTTRQSANWNDAKRRVLSTYREWIRAAPEIQTMYNVPLPVSVIRTRMREEFERHRFANKLPVVDVLLFKSHAEYQVWNRPAPPNEG
;
A
#
# COMPACT_ATOMS: atom_id res chain seq x y z
N MET A 1 5.98 18.86 22.88
CA MET A 1 6.74 18.44 21.70
C MET A 1 5.80 17.55 20.86
N ALA A 2 5.39 17.99 19.67
CA ALA A 2 4.51 17.20 18.80
C ALA A 2 5.36 16.44 17.78
N ILE A 3 5.14 15.13 17.66
CA ILE A 3 5.86 14.29 16.70
C ILE A 3 5.08 14.33 15.38
N THR A 4 5.67 14.92 14.35
CA THR A 4 5.05 15.03 13.02
C THR A 4 5.08 13.67 12.31
N PRO A 5 3.97 13.20 11.72
CA PRO A 5 3.93 11.93 11.00
C PRO A 5 4.72 11.97 9.69
N THR A 6 5.14 10.80 9.20
CA THR A 6 5.81 10.64 7.90
C THR A 6 4.87 10.98 6.73
N GLN A 7 5.44 11.31 5.57
CA GLN A 7 4.72 11.82 4.38
C GLN A 7 3.51 10.98 3.94
N PHE A 8 3.61 9.65 4.05
CA PHE A 8 2.56 8.71 3.66
C PHE A 8 1.88 8.03 4.86
N ALA A 9 2.04 8.56 6.07
CA ALA A 9 1.40 8.01 7.25
C ALA A 9 -0.13 8.06 7.13
N LYS A 10 -0.79 6.97 7.51
CA LYS A 10 -2.25 6.92 7.70
C LYS A 10 -2.55 6.45 9.11
N THR A 11 -3.54 7.07 9.74
CA THR A 11 -4.03 6.61 11.05
C THR A 11 -4.71 5.25 10.87
N THR A 12 -4.26 4.26 11.62
CA THR A 12 -4.89 2.93 11.63
C THR A 12 -6.30 3.04 12.19
N ARG A 13 -7.28 2.50 11.47
CA ARG A 13 -8.67 2.41 11.91
C ARG A 13 -9.29 1.07 11.55
N GLN A 14 -10.30 0.67 12.32
CA GLN A 14 -11.15 -0.47 12.01
C GLN A 14 -12.26 -0.07 11.03
N SER A 15 -12.67 -1.00 10.17
CA SER A 15 -13.77 -0.79 9.24
C SER A 15 -15.10 -0.91 9.98
N ALA A 16 -16.01 0.05 9.78
CA ALA A 16 -17.33 0.01 10.42
C ALA A 16 -18.23 -1.10 9.85
N ASN A 17 -18.06 -1.44 8.58
CA ASN A 17 -18.80 -2.48 7.87
C ASN A 17 -18.07 -2.87 6.57
N TRP A 18 -18.61 -3.85 5.84
CA TRP A 18 -18.06 -4.32 4.58
C TRP A 18 -18.00 -3.26 3.47
N ASN A 19 -18.94 -2.30 3.44
CA ASN A 19 -18.91 -1.24 2.44
C ASN A 19 -17.75 -0.28 2.68
N ASP A 20 -17.46 0.06 3.94
CA ASP A 20 -16.27 0.84 4.31
C ASP A 20 -14.98 0.08 3.96
N ALA A 21 -14.88 -1.19 4.33
CA ALA A 21 -13.72 -2.02 3.99
C ALA A 21 -13.50 -2.09 2.47
N LYS A 22 -14.55 -2.32 1.67
CA LYS A 22 -14.46 -2.36 0.20
C LYS A 22 -13.92 -1.04 -0.37
N ARG A 23 -14.39 0.11 0.13
CA ARG A 23 -13.88 1.43 -0.29
C ARG A 23 -12.41 1.59 0.04
N ARG A 24 -12.00 1.17 1.24
CA ARG A 24 -10.59 1.22 1.69
C ARG A 24 -9.70 0.34 0.83
N VAL A 25 -10.09 -0.91 0.57
CA VAL A 25 -9.38 -1.84 -0.33
C VAL A 25 -9.20 -1.24 -1.72
N LEU A 26 -10.26 -0.69 -2.31
CA LEU A 26 -10.18 -0.06 -3.63
C LEU A 26 -9.29 1.19 -3.64
N SER A 27 -9.30 1.99 -2.58
CA SER A 27 -8.41 3.15 -2.45
C SER A 27 -6.96 2.70 -2.41
N THR A 28 -6.62 1.76 -1.53
CA THR A 28 -5.26 1.22 -1.38
C THR A 28 -4.77 0.57 -2.67
N TYR A 29 -5.62 -0.20 -3.36
CA TYR A 29 -5.28 -0.77 -4.67
C TYR A 29 -4.94 0.30 -5.71
N ARG A 30 -5.70 1.39 -5.76
CA ARG A 30 -5.43 2.50 -6.70
C ARG A 30 -4.14 3.23 -6.38
N GLU A 31 -3.79 3.38 -5.11
CA GLU A 31 -2.52 3.96 -4.67
C GLU A 31 -1.34 3.13 -5.17
N TRP A 32 -1.37 1.81 -4.97
CA TRP A 32 -0.33 0.89 -5.48
C TRP A 32 -0.17 0.96 -6.99
N ILE A 33 -1.27 0.89 -7.75
CA ILE A 33 -1.23 0.94 -9.22
C ILE A 33 -0.64 2.25 -9.75
N ARG A 34 -0.85 3.36 -9.02
CA ARG A 34 -0.28 4.69 -9.34
C ARG A 34 1.18 4.81 -8.95
N ALA A 35 1.61 4.18 -7.85
CA ALA A 35 3.00 4.18 -7.39
C ALA A 35 3.92 3.25 -8.22
N ALA A 36 3.36 2.31 -8.99
CA ALA A 36 4.15 1.35 -9.78
C ALA A 36 5.29 1.94 -10.65
N PRO A 37 5.12 3.07 -11.38
CA PRO A 37 6.22 3.69 -12.14
C PRO A 37 7.32 4.28 -11.24
N GLU A 38 6.93 4.84 -10.10
CA GLU A 38 7.85 5.41 -9.11
C GLU A 38 8.70 4.29 -8.49
N ILE A 39 8.07 3.20 -8.08
CA ILE A 39 8.74 1.99 -7.55
C ILE A 39 9.72 1.40 -8.57
N GLN A 40 9.31 1.30 -9.85
CA GLN A 40 10.21 0.81 -10.90
C GLN A 40 11.49 1.65 -10.99
N THR A 41 11.33 2.98 -10.99
CA THR A 41 12.42 3.94 -11.12
C THR A 41 13.32 3.92 -9.88
N MET A 42 12.72 4.00 -8.68
CA MET A 42 13.47 4.08 -7.42
C MET A 42 14.31 2.83 -7.14
N TYR A 43 13.81 1.64 -7.52
CA TYR A 43 14.50 0.37 -7.26
C TYR A 43 15.15 -0.24 -8.51
N ASN A 44 15.18 0.50 -9.62
CA ASN A 44 15.73 0.05 -10.91
C ASN A 44 15.27 -1.36 -11.31
N VAL A 45 13.98 -1.63 -11.16
CA VAL A 45 13.40 -2.97 -11.40
C VAL A 45 13.44 -3.27 -12.91
N PRO A 46 14.06 -4.38 -13.36
CA PRO A 46 14.21 -4.70 -14.78
C PRO A 46 12.93 -5.33 -15.38
N LEU A 47 11.76 -4.82 -14.99
CA LEU A 47 10.46 -5.29 -15.44
C LEU A 47 9.61 -4.11 -15.90
N PRO A 48 8.76 -4.29 -16.93
CA PRO A 48 7.80 -3.26 -17.33
C PRO A 48 6.83 -2.92 -16.20
N VAL A 49 6.38 -1.66 -16.13
CA VAL A 49 5.35 -1.20 -15.18
C VAL A 49 4.08 -2.06 -15.23
N SER A 50 3.71 -2.57 -16.41
CA SER A 50 2.56 -3.46 -16.57
C SER A 50 2.72 -4.74 -15.76
N VAL A 51 3.92 -5.34 -15.75
CA VAL A 51 4.21 -6.55 -14.97
C VAL A 51 4.13 -6.27 -13.48
N ILE A 52 4.67 -5.13 -13.04
CA ILE A 52 4.59 -4.69 -11.64
C ILE A 52 3.12 -4.52 -11.21
N ARG A 53 2.29 -3.87 -12.02
CA ARG A 53 0.85 -3.70 -11.76
C ARG A 53 0.11 -5.04 -11.72
N THR A 54 0.48 -5.99 -12.58
CA THR A 54 -0.08 -7.34 -12.55
C THR A 54 0.28 -8.05 -11.25
N ARG A 55 1.54 -7.99 -10.81
CA ARG A 55 1.96 -8.56 -9.52
C ARG A 55 1.21 -7.94 -8.34
N MET A 56 1.02 -6.62 -8.33
CA MET A 56 0.18 -5.96 -7.32
C MET A 56 -1.24 -6.53 -7.34
N ARG A 57 -1.87 -6.67 -8.51
CA ARG A 57 -3.21 -7.27 -8.61
C ARG A 57 -3.25 -8.69 -8.07
N GLU A 58 -2.26 -9.52 -8.38
CA GLU A 58 -2.17 -10.90 -7.88
C GLU A 58 -2.17 -10.95 -6.34
N GLU A 59 -1.42 -10.08 -5.67
CA GLU A 59 -1.39 -10.03 -4.20
C GLU A 59 -2.72 -9.59 -3.58
N PHE A 60 -3.44 -8.66 -4.23
CA PHE A 60 -4.79 -8.28 -3.80
C PHE A 60 -5.79 -9.43 -4.01
N GLU A 61 -5.73 -10.13 -5.16
CA GLU A 61 -6.60 -11.27 -5.46
C GLU A 61 -6.33 -12.48 -4.55
N ARG A 62 -5.08 -12.68 -4.10
CA ARG A 62 -4.72 -13.73 -3.13
C ARG A 62 -5.55 -13.70 -1.85
N HIS A 63 -6.02 -12.52 -1.45
CA HIS A 63 -6.80 -12.30 -0.24
C HIS A 63 -8.30 -12.04 -0.50
N ARG A 64 -8.76 -12.24 -1.74
CA ARG A 64 -10.14 -11.91 -2.18
C ARG A 64 -11.23 -12.58 -1.34
N PHE A 65 -10.97 -13.78 -0.82
CA PHE A 65 -11.95 -14.57 -0.06
C PHE A 65 -11.89 -14.36 1.45
N ALA A 66 -11.20 -13.31 1.93
CA ALA A 66 -11.21 -12.95 3.35
C ALA A 66 -12.64 -12.67 3.83
N ASN A 67 -13.14 -13.51 4.74
CA ASN A 67 -14.54 -13.49 5.19
C ASN A 67 -14.74 -12.84 6.58
N LYS A 68 -13.66 -12.37 7.21
CA LYS A 68 -13.69 -11.69 8.51
C LYS A 68 -13.21 -10.25 8.35
N LEU A 69 -14.05 -9.30 8.73
CA LEU A 69 -13.77 -7.86 8.63
C LEU A 69 -12.47 -7.45 9.35
N PRO A 70 -12.16 -7.93 10.58
CA PRO A 70 -10.89 -7.61 11.23
C PRO A 70 -9.65 -8.13 10.49
N VAL A 71 -9.77 -9.23 9.75
CA VAL A 71 -8.67 -9.76 8.93
C VAL A 71 -8.37 -8.81 7.77
N VAL A 72 -9.41 -8.26 7.14
CA VAL A 72 -9.24 -7.25 6.08
C VAL A 72 -8.56 -6.00 6.62
N ASP A 73 -8.92 -5.55 7.83
CA ASP A 73 -8.28 -4.39 8.46
C ASP A 73 -6.78 -4.62 8.73
N VAL A 74 -6.40 -5.82 9.19
CA VAL A 74 -4.99 -6.19 9.38
C VAL A 74 -4.24 -6.24 8.05
N LEU A 75 -4.85 -6.78 6.99
CA LEU A 75 -4.25 -6.81 5.65
C LEU A 75 -4.05 -5.40 5.08
N LEU A 76 -5.05 -4.52 5.24
CA LEU A 76 -4.94 -3.11 4.86
C LEU A 76 -3.85 -2.38 5.62
N PHE A 77 -3.72 -2.64 6.91
CA PHE A 77 -2.65 -2.09 7.74
C PHE A 77 -1.26 -2.52 7.23
N LYS A 78 -1.07 -3.83 6.98
CA LYS A 78 0.18 -4.36 6.43
C LYS A 78 0.51 -3.76 5.07
N SER A 79 -0.47 -3.74 4.16
CA SER A 79 -0.32 -3.15 2.83
C SER A 79 0.05 -1.67 2.89
N HIS A 80 -0.52 -0.90 3.83
CA HIS A 80 -0.17 0.50 4.01
C HIS A 80 1.25 0.69 4.59
N ALA A 81 1.68 -0.18 5.51
CA ALA A 81 3.05 -0.16 6.03
C ALA A 81 4.08 -0.44 4.93
N GLU A 82 3.82 -1.43 4.07
CA GLU A 82 4.65 -1.72 2.89
C GLU A 82 4.67 -0.52 1.93
N TYR A 83 3.51 0.05 1.60
CA TYR A 83 3.42 1.21 0.71
C TYR A 83 4.29 2.38 1.19
N GLN A 84 4.30 2.65 2.50
CA GLN A 84 5.16 3.69 3.07
C GLN A 84 6.65 3.40 2.90
N VAL A 85 7.07 2.14 3.04
CA VAL A 85 8.48 1.75 2.87
C VAL A 85 8.91 1.91 1.41
N TRP A 86 8.09 1.43 0.48
CA TRP A 86 8.40 1.45 -0.95
C TRP A 86 8.34 2.85 -1.56
N ASN A 87 7.53 3.76 -1.00
CA ASN A 87 7.41 5.13 -1.50
C ASN A 87 8.21 6.15 -0.68
N ARG A 88 9.07 5.69 0.25
CA ARG A 88 9.91 6.59 1.02
C ARG A 88 11.11 7.03 0.18
N PRO A 89 11.36 8.34 0.00
CA PRO A 89 12.60 8.79 -0.62
C PRO A 89 13.80 8.34 0.22
N ALA A 90 14.90 7.98 -0.46
CA ALA A 90 16.16 7.68 0.23
C ALA A 90 16.51 8.83 1.19
N PRO A 91 16.96 8.55 2.43
CA PRO A 91 17.40 9.61 3.32
C PRO A 91 18.47 10.45 2.58
N PRO A 92 18.42 11.79 2.65
CA PRO A 92 19.47 12.61 2.07
C PRO A 92 20.79 12.16 2.68
N ASN A 93 21.76 11.85 1.81
CA ASN A 93 23.08 11.35 2.15
C ASN A 93 23.64 12.06 3.38
N GLU A 94 23.85 11.32 4.46
CA GLU A 94 24.71 11.75 5.57
C GLU A 94 26.15 11.71 5.02
N GLY A 95 26.60 12.86 4.50
CA GLY A 95 27.99 13.15 4.18
C GLY A 95 28.70 13.81 5.35
#